data_AF-A0A2V7VAB4-F1
#
_entry.id   AF-A0A2V7VAB4-F1
#
_cell.length_a   1.000
_cell.length_b   1.000
_cell.length_c   1.000
_cell.angle_alpha   90.00
_cell.angle_beta   90.00
_cell.angle_gamma   90.00
#
_symmetry.space_group_name_H-M   'P 1'
#
loop_
_entity.id
_entity.type
_entity.pdbx_description
1 polymer ?
#
loop_
_entity_poly.entity_id
_entity_poly.type
_entity_poly.pdbx_seq_one_letter_code
_entity_poly.pdbx_strand_id
1 'polypeptide(L)' 'MAIALEQARFHDTALEKVREKVLRGRRLGFEDGVALYETHDLLGVGALANHVREQRHGDAGYFVWNTHL' A
#
# COMPACT_ATOMS: atom_id res chain seq x y z
N MET A 1 -8.33 6.07 -8.69
CA MET A 1 -9.30 5.06 -9.22
C MET A 1 -9.07 3.78 -8.44
N ALA A 2 -9.94 3.41 -7.50
CA ALA A 2 -9.67 2.33 -6.52
C ALA A 2 -9.65 0.89 -7.10
N ILE A 3 -9.88 0.73 -8.42
CA ILE A 3 -10.12 -0.54 -9.10
C ILE A 3 -8.84 -1.37 -9.28
N ALA A 4 -7.65 -0.77 -9.18
CA ALA A 4 -6.39 -1.42 -9.54
C ALA A 4 -5.96 -2.57 -8.60
N LEU A 5 -6.31 -2.51 -7.31
CA LEU A 5 -5.76 -3.46 -6.33
C LEU A 5 -6.42 -4.84 -6.38
N GLU A 6 -7.71 -4.93 -6.70
CA GLU A 6 -8.42 -6.22 -6.81
C GLU A 6 -7.87 -7.09 -7.95
N GLN A 7 -7.32 -6.45 -8.98
CA GLN A 7 -6.77 -7.11 -10.18
C GLN A 7 -5.25 -7.26 -10.11
N ALA A 8 -4.60 -6.67 -9.10
CA ALA A 8 -3.16 -6.74 -8.92
C ALA A 8 -2.74 -8.17 -8.62
N ARG A 9 -1.86 -8.72 -9.47
CA ARG A 9 -1.25 -10.02 -9.28
C ARG A 9 0.03 -9.85 -8.47
N PHE A 10 0.12 -10.55 -7.35
CA PHE A 10 1.34 -10.62 -6.56
C PHE A 10 2.17 -11.83 -6.97
N HIS A 11 3.47 -11.64 -6.98
CA HIS A 11 4.46 -12.71 -7.07
C HIS A 11 4.65 -13.39 -5.72
N ASP A 12 4.42 -12.67 -4.61
CA ASP A 12 4.46 -13.22 -3.26
C ASP A 12 3.04 -13.37 -2.68
N THR A 13 2.65 -14.62 -2.44
CA THR A 13 1.34 -14.97 -1.87
C THR A 13 1.14 -14.48 -0.42
N ALA A 14 2.22 -14.15 0.31
CA ALA A 14 2.11 -13.60 1.66
C ALA A 14 1.37 -12.25 1.67
N LEU A 15 1.44 -11.50 0.56
CA LEU A 15 0.76 -10.21 0.40
C LEU A 15 -0.77 -10.33 0.33
N GLU A 16 -1.32 -11.53 0.11
CA GLU A 16 -2.77 -11.71 -0.04
C GLU A 16 -3.55 -11.42 1.22
N LYS A 17 -3.00 -11.79 2.38
CA LYS A 17 -3.59 -11.46 3.69
C LYS A 17 -3.59 -9.95 3.93
N VAL A 18 -2.55 -9.26 3.47
CA VAL A 18 -2.44 -7.81 3.57
C VAL A 18 -3.43 -7.13 2.64
N ARG A 19 -3.59 -7.60 1.40
CA ARG A 19 -4.58 -7.10 0.44
C ARG A 19 -5.99 -7.15 1.01
N GLU A 20 -6.39 -8.27 1.61
CA GLU A 20 -7.72 -8.40 2.20
C GLU A 20 -7.98 -7.35 3.30
N LYS A 21 -6.99 -7.12 4.17
CA LYS A 21 -7.07 -6.11 5.24
C LYS A 21 -7.13 -4.70 4.67
N VAL A 22 -6.29 -4.39 3.67
CA VAL A 22 -6.25 -3.10 2.98
C VAL A 22 -7.59 -2.80 2.30
N LEU A 23 -8.13 -3.73 1.50
CA LEU A 23 -9.42 -3.57 0.83
C LEU A 23 -10.58 -3.38 1.83
N ARG A 24 -10.50 -4.00 3.01
CA ARG A 24 -11.48 -3.84 4.08
C ARG A 24 -11.24 -2.61 4.98
N GLY A 25 -10.22 -1.80 4.68
CA GLY A 25 -9.84 -0.64 5.51
C GLY A 25 -9.43 -0.99 6.93
N ARG A 26 -8.96 -2.23 7.17
CA ARG A 26 -8.54 -2.71 8.50
C ARG A 26 -7.09 -2.35 8.78
N ARG A 27 -6.79 -2.06 10.05
CA ARG A 27 -5.43 -1.82 10.53
C ARG A 27 -4.58 -3.10 10.38
N LEU A 28 -3.35 -2.94 9.90
CA LEU A 28 -2.35 -4.01 9.83
C LEU A 28 -1.74 -4.28 11.21
N GLY A 29 -1.50 -5.56 11.50
CA GLY A 29 -0.82 -6.05 12.69
C GLY A 29 0.69 -6.17 12.51
N PHE A 30 1.37 -6.71 13.53
CA PHE A 30 2.82 -6.87 13.52
C PHE A 30 3.29 -7.82 12.42
N GLU A 31 2.63 -8.97 12.29
CA GLU A 31 2.98 -10.03 11.34
C GLU A 31 2.77 -9.59 9.89
N ASP A 32 1.76 -8.74 9.64
CA ASP A 32 1.56 -8.13 8.31
C ASP A 32 2.74 -7.20 7.96
N GLY A 33 3.23 -6.45 8.96
CA GLY A 33 4.40 -5.60 8.80
C GLY A 33 5.66 -6.42 8.48
N VAL A 34 5.88 -7.52 9.20
CA VAL A 34 7.00 -8.44 8.91
C VAL A 34 6.92 -8.96 7.47
N ALA A 35 5.74 -9.45 7.05
CA ALA A 35 5.55 -9.94 5.68
C ALA A 35 5.84 -8.86 4.61
N LEU A 36 5.49 -7.60 4.87
CA LEU A 36 5.79 -6.48 3.97
C LEU A 36 7.28 -6.17 3.88
N TYR A 37 8.06 -6.44 4.93
CA TYR A 37 9.51 -6.22 4.93
C TYR A 37 10.31 -7.39 4.35
N GLU A 38 9.82 -8.63 4.48
CA GLU A 38 10.50 -9.83 3.99
C GLU A 38 10.26 -10.10 2.50
N THR A 39 9.17 -9.59 1.94
CA THR A 39 8.84 -9.80 0.53
C THR A 39 9.80 -9.08 -0.41
N HIS A 40 10.06 -9.69 -1.56
CA HIS A 40 10.79 -9.06 -2.67
C HIS A 40 9.83 -8.53 -3.75
N ASP A 41 8.52 -8.71 -3.57
CA ASP A 41 7.50 -8.22 -4.51
C ASP A 41 7.21 -6.73 -4.27
N LEU A 42 8.18 -5.90 -4.65
CA LEU A 42 8.11 -4.45 -4.46
C LEU A 42 6.92 -3.82 -5.21
N LEU A 43 6.56 -4.37 -6.37
CA LEU A 43 5.40 -3.90 -7.13
C LEU A 43 4.08 -4.25 -6.43
N GLY A 44 3.99 -5.43 -5.83
CA GLY A 44 2.86 -5.82 -4.98
C GLY A 44 2.70 -4.91 -3.77
N VAL A 45 3.79 -4.62 -3.06
CA VAL A 45 3.81 -3.65 -1.95
C VAL A 45 3.41 -2.25 -2.43
N GLY A 46 3.95 -1.82 -3.57
CA GLY A 46 3.62 -0.53 -4.19
C GLY A 46 2.13 -0.42 -4.54
N ALA A 47 1.51 -1.48 -5.06
CA ALA A 47 0.08 -1.52 -5.37
C ALA A 47 -0.78 -1.39 -4.11
N LEU A 48 -0.43 -2.11 -3.03
CA LEU A 48 -1.09 -1.99 -1.72
C LEU A 48 -1.02 -0.56 -1.18
N ALA A 49 0.18 0.03 -1.19
CA ALA A 49 0.41 1.38 -0.72
C ALA A 49 -0.33 2.43 -1.56
N ASN A 50 -0.28 2.30 -2.89
CA ASN A 50 -0.93 3.23 -3.81
C ASN A 50 -2.45 3.25 -3.64
N HIS A 51 -3.07 2.08 -3.44
CA HIS A 51 -4.51 2.00 -3.17
C HIS A 51 -4.91 2.85 -1.95
N VAL A 52 -4.19 2.70 -0.83
CA VAL A 52 -4.46 3.47 0.39
C VAL A 52 -4.16 4.96 0.20
N ARG A 53 -3.09 5.30 -0.54
CA ARG A 53 -2.73 6.69 -0.89
C ARG A 53 -3.83 7.36 -1.69
N GLU A 54 -4.30 6.72 -2.76
CA GLU A 54 -5.38 7.23 -3.62
C GLU A 54 -6.70 7.34 -2.87
N GLN A 55 -7.01 6.39 -1.97
CA GLN A 55 -8.20 6.47 -1.13
C GLN A 55 -8.19 7.72 -0.23
N ARG A 56 -7.03 8.09 0.30
CA ARG A 56 -6.89 9.22 1.24
C ARG A 56 -6.68 10.57 0.57
N HIS A 57 -5.99 10.60 -0.56
CA HIS A 57 -5.46 11.83 -1.15
C HIS A 57 -5.82 12.00 -2.63
N GLY A 58 -6.51 11.03 -3.25
CA GLY A 58 -6.72 11.02 -4.69
C GLY A 58 -5.39 11.06 -5.45
N ASP A 59 -5.28 11.98 -6.39
CA ASP A 59 -4.07 12.21 -7.18
C ASP A 59 -3.23 13.41 -6.70
N ALA A 60 -3.57 13.98 -5.52
CA ALA A 60 -2.86 15.13 -5.00
C ALA A 60 -1.47 14.75 -4.47
N GLY A 61 -0.45 15.46 -4.94
CA GLY A 61 0.89 15.48 -4.35
C GLY A 61 1.11 16.78 -3.58
N TYR A 62 1.26 16.69 -2.26
CA TYR A 62 1.55 17.85 -1.42
C TYR A 62 3.06 18.05 -1.30
N PHE A 63 3.51 19.31 -1.31
CA PHE A 63 4.91 19.67 -1.10
C PHE A 63 5.01 20.74 -0.02
N VAL A 64 6.17 20.81 0.64
CA VAL A 64 6.47 21.81 1.67
C VAL A 64 7.65 22.64 1.18
N TRP A 65 7.50 23.97 1.19
CA TRP A 65 8.60 24.91 1.01
C TRP A 65 9.11 25.33 2.39
N ASN A 66 10.31 24.88 2.76
CA ASN A 66 10.98 25.29 3.98
C ASN A 66 12.19 26.16 3.65
N THR A 67 12.31 27.31 4.32
CA THR A 67 13.52 28.16 4.28
C THR A 67 14.16 28.10 5.67
N HIS A 68 15.44 27.71 5.73
CA HIS A 68 16.24 27.86 6.94
C HIS A 68 16.88 29.25 6.93
N LEU A 69 16.74 30.02 8.03
CA LEU A 69 17.31 31.36 8.20
C LEU A 69 18.67 31.28 8.89
#